data_AF-A2FMS1-F1
#
_entry.id   AF-A2FMS1-F1
#
_cell.length_a   1.000
_cell.length_b   1.000
_cell.length_c   1.000
_cell.angle_alpha   90.00
_cell.angle_beta   90.00
_cell.angle_gamma   90.00
#
_symmetry.space_group_name_H-M   'P 1'
#
loop_
_entity.id
_entity.type
_entity.pdbx_description
1 polymer ?
#
loop_
_entity_poly.entity_id
_entity_poly.type
_entity_poly.pdbx_seq_one_letter_code
_entity_poly.pdbx_strand_id
1 'polypeptide(L)'
;MLALFALFPFSLQYTPFEGCTPENTIRIQPSEVITKSFAKDEYSPLCIQGSIYFDSNRVFTADWRFDTVDGELGSFHNDDGVELIGSRDKIPYIKLRPRDLYSPNIITIVGITMSGPSDSGFTYQVFTNKESFNKKITIDKNNELGIIAVNQNPLKFTVNRVKSKAIIKANGDATKKIGNRIILNVHRPQDDSSFTSEEVKIKCQTDSNTQPEQGFTTQFAENLFFIIPEAEGGYHSRQINDYSNQHITIFTDVESSEEVYQDPCLEGEEETEQEKPQVETMPVPDGVFCNEIRTSYSAIESYLITIGAEKTLCMKGSFVFASVDKFKVSLYNTQNLNENPVEMENPFSVAGDTCLSIIKCSDNSKECRVHAVPIVTPVSNEKDGTQLSIFTTKNSLELNHTVSFKDEKFKSFALTSYSNKKKEIEVKTNNEKVYGILLSGNETGLNKFQGFTLRSLISLG
;
A
#
# COMPACT_ATOMS: atom_id res chain seq x y z
N MET A 1 26.94 27.22 40.83
CA MET A 1 26.07 27.33 39.65
C MET A 1 26.77 26.63 38.49
N LEU A 2 26.48 25.35 38.26
CA LEU A 2 26.86 24.67 37.03
C LEU A 2 25.72 24.86 36.03
N ALA A 3 25.95 25.63 34.98
CA ALA A 3 25.03 25.73 33.85
C ALA A 3 25.17 24.46 33.01
N LEU A 4 24.18 23.57 33.13
CA LEU A 4 24.02 22.41 32.28
C LEU A 4 23.57 22.90 30.89
N PHE A 5 24.51 23.06 29.96
CA PHE A 5 24.19 23.27 28.56
C PHE A 5 23.58 21.99 28.01
N ALA A 6 22.26 21.94 27.92
CA ALA A 6 21.56 20.93 27.14
C ALA A 6 21.93 21.15 25.66
N LEU A 7 22.82 20.30 25.15
CA LEU A 7 22.99 20.10 23.71
C LEU A 7 21.69 19.46 23.22
N PHE A 8 20.78 20.28 22.70
CA PHE A 8 19.69 19.77 21.88
C PHE A 8 20.34 19.07 20.68
N PRO A 9 20.07 17.78 20.44
CA PRO A 9 20.51 17.15 19.21
C PRO A 9 19.91 17.97 18.08
N PHE A 10 20.78 18.51 17.21
CA PHE A 10 20.37 19.19 16.00
C PHE A 10 19.39 18.26 15.28
N SER A 11 18.12 18.66 15.23
CA SER A 11 17.13 18.01 14.38
C SER A 11 17.74 17.96 12.98
N LEU A 12 17.94 16.76 12.43
CA LEU A 12 18.34 16.56 11.04
C LEU A 12 17.51 17.51 10.19
N GLN A 13 18.15 18.58 9.70
CA GLN A 13 17.48 19.58 8.88
C GLN A 13 17.21 18.91 7.54
N TYR A 14 15.99 18.40 7.40
CA TYR A 14 15.40 18.11 6.11
C TYR A 14 15.57 19.37 5.25
N THR A 15 16.47 19.31 4.29
CA THR A 15 16.64 20.37 3.29
C THR A 15 15.85 19.92 2.08
N PRO A 16 14.55 20.27 1.95
CA PRO A 16 13.83 19.96 0.71
C PRO A 16 14.50 20.69 -0.45
N PHE A 17 14.26 20.21 -1.68
CA PHE A 17 14.55 21.04 -2.85
C PHE A 17 13.87 22.40 -2.69
N GLU A 18 14.54 23.47 -3.11
CA GLU A 18 13.94 24.79 -3.12
C GLU A 18 12.59 24.75 -3.87
N GLY A 19 11.52 25.24 -3.23
CA GLY A 19 10.16 25.20 -3.78
C GLY A 19 9.39 23.89 -3.54
N CYS A 20 10.02 22.87 -2.96
CA CYS A 20 9.33 21.69 -2.42
C CYS A 20 9.18 21.81 -0.91
N THR A 21 8.01 21.43 -0.40
CA THR A 21 7.67 21.31 1.02
C THR A 21 6.97 19.97 1.24
N PRO A 22 6.91 19.46 2.48
CA PRO A 22 6.15 18.26 2.77
C PRO A 22 4.68 18.34 2.32
N GLU A 23 4.08 19.54 2.33
CA GLU A 23 2.67 19.75 1.96
C GLU A 23 2.41 19.73 0.46
N ASN A 24 3.41 20.07 -0.37
CA ASN A 24 3.28 20.06 -1.83
C ASN A 24 4.01 18.88 -2.51
N THR A 25 4.56 17.97 -1.71
CA THR A 25 5.21 16.75 -2.20
C THR A 25 4.19 15.63 -2.28
N ILE A 26 4.00 15.09 -3.48
CA ILE A 26 3.11 13.96 -3.70
C ILE A 26 3.88 12.67 -3.49
N ARG A 27 3.46 11.87 -2.52
CA ARG A 27 4.01 10.52 -2.35
C ARG A 27 3.31 9.58 -3.31
N ILE A 28 4.07 8.96 -4.20
CA ILE A 28 3.52 8.09 -5.25
C ILE A 28 3.86 6.62 -4.96
N GLN A 29 2.83 5.76 -5.04
CA GLN A 29 2.97 4.32 -4.84
C GLN A 29 3.07 3.57 -6.18
N PRO A 30 3.60 2.33 -6.20
CA PRO A 30 3.57 1.50 -7.40
C PRO A 30 2.17 1.42 -8.03
N SER A 31 2.09 1.56 -9.35
CA SER A 31 0.86 1.67 -10.17
C SER A 31 -0.04 2.88 -9.94
N GLU A 32 0.26 3.75 -8.97
CA GLU A 32 -0.47 5.02 -8.83
C GLU A 32 -0.15 5.91 -10.03
N VAL A 33 -1.18 6.58 -10.57
CA VAL A 33 -1.06 7.38 -11.78
C VAL A 33 -1.52 8.80 -11.48
N ILE A 34 -0.68 9.76 -11.85
CA ILE A 34 -0.94 11.19 -11.69
C ILE A 34 -0.79 11.84 -13.05
N THR A 35 -1.83 12.51 -13.53
CA THR A 35 -1.75 13.38 -14.69
C THR A 35 -1.86 14.83 -14.24
N LYS A 36 -0.86 15.63 -14.55
CA LYS A 36 -0.79 17.05 -14.19
C LYS A 36 -0.66 17.89 -15.46
N SER A 37 -1.54 18.89 -15.57
CA SER A 37 -1.43 19.93 -16.59
C SER A 37 -0.88 21.20 -15.94
N PHE A 38 0.09 21.83 -16.60
CA PHE A 38 0.64 23.12 -16.26
C PHE A 38 0.12 24.17 -17.24
N ALA A 39 -0.44 25.24 -16.71
CA ALA A 39 -0.85 26.36 -17.54
C ALA A 39 0.38 27.07 -18.14
N LYS A 40 0.15 27.87 -19.19
CA LYS A 40 1.18 28.77 -19.72
C LYS A 40 1.68 29.68 -18.58
N ASP A 41 2.98 29.91 -18.53
CA ASP A 41 3.65 30.74 -17.52
C ASP A 41 3.54 30.20 -16.07
N GLU A 42 3.06 28.95 -15.87
CA GLU A 42 3.05 28.30 -14.56
C GLU A 42 4.43 27.69 -14.25
N TYR A 43 5.12 28.27 -13.26
CA TYR A 43 6.45 27.83 -12.82
C TYR A 43 6.42 26.95 -11.56
N SER A 44 5.24 26.43 -11.19
CA SER A 44 5.10 25.61 -10.00
C SER A 44 5.83 24.27 -10.20
N PRO A 45 6.82 23.90 -9.37
CA PRO A 45 7.43 22.58 -9.49
C PRO A 45 6.45 21.50 -9.05
N LEU A 46 6.55 20.33 -9.68
CA LEU A 46 5.90 19.13 -9.19
C LEU A 46 6.89 18.35 -8.34
N CYS A 47 6.61 18.27 -7.04
CA CYS A 47 7.45 17.60 -6.06
C CYS A 47 6.89 16.21 -5.79
N ILE A 48 7.73 15.18 -5.87
CA ILE A 48 7.34 13.79 -5.79
C ILE A 48 8.27 13.04 -4.84
N GLN A 49 7.70 12.14 -4.05
CA GLN A 49 8.42 11.18 -3.24
C GLN A 49 8.06 9.76 -3.69
N GLY A 50 9.05 9.01 -4.19
CA GLY A 50 8.87 7.67 -4.74
C GLY A 50 9.49 7.50 -6.12
N SER A 51 9.71 6.25 -6.53
CA SER A 51 10.24 5.90 -7.84
C SER A 51 9.16 6.08 -8.90
N ILE A 52 9.50 6.72 -10.02
CA ILE A 52 8.55 7.07 -11.09
C ILE A 52 9.05 6.69 -12.48
N TYR A 53 8.09 6.37 -13.34
CA TYR A 53 8.22 6.50 -14.78
C TYR A 53 7.20 7.55 -15.24
N PHE A 54 7.59 8.45 -16.13
CA PHE A 54 6.70 9.48 -16.63
C PHE A 54 6.90 9.74 -18.12
N ASP A 55 5.82 10.18 -18.74
CA ASP A 55 5.79 10.66 -20.12
C ASP A 55 5.16 12.05 -20.15
N SER A 56 5.56 12.85 -21.12
CA SER A 56 5.15 14.23 -21.22
C SER A 56 5.15 14.71 -22.66
N ASN A 57 4.23 15.62 -22.97
CA ASN A 57 4.14 16.20 -24.32
C ASN A 57 5.29 17.17 -24.64
N ARG A 58 6.14 17.50 -23.66
CA ARG A 58 7.22 18.48 -23.71
C ARG A 58 8.34 18.06 -22.76
N VAL A 59 9.56 18.54 -22.98
CA VAL A 59 10.70 18.22 -22.13
C VAL A 59 10.55 18.83 -20.74
N PHE A 60 10.78 18.00 -19.71
CA PHE A 60 10.91 18.43 -18.33
C PHE A 60 12.37 18.36 -17.88
N THR A 61 12.74 19.28 -16.99
CA THR A 61 13.95 19.20 -16.17
C THR A 61 13.62 18.49 -14.87
N ALA A 62 14.41 17.49 -14.50
CA ALA A 62 14.27 16.77 -13.24
C ALA A 62 15.45 17.07 -12.33
N ASP A 63 15.17 17.45 -11.09
CA ASP A 63 16.13 17.40 -9.98
C ASP A 63 15.77 16.20 -9.11
N TRP A 64 16.75 15.38 -8.73
CA TRP A 64 16.48 14.25 -7.82
C TRP A 64 17.64 13.94 -6.88
N ARG A 65 17.31 13.22 -5.81
CA ARG A 65 18.25 12.59 -4.89
C ARG A 65 17.62 11.33 -4.28
N PHE A 66 18.46 10.47 -3.74
CA PHE A 66 18.03 9.23 -3.08
C PHE A 66 18.48 9.25 -1.62
N ASP A 67 17.54 9.49 -0.71
CA ASP A 67 17.82 9.59 0.71
C ASP A 67 17.67 8.22 1.38
N THR A 68 18.48 7.92 2.39
CA THR A 68 18.32 6.68 3.16
C THR A 68 17.10 6.77 4.07
N VAL A 69 16.59 5.61 4.51
CA VAL A 69 15.48 5.55 5.47
C VAL A 69 15.86 6.21 6.81
N ASP A 70 17.15 6.21 7.15
CA ASP A 70 17.70 6.85 8.36
C ASP A 70 17.85 8.38 8.22
N GLY A 71 17.50 8.94 7.05
CA GLY A 71 17.51 10.37 6.80
C GLY A 71 18.87 10.91 6.34
N GLU A 72 19.82 10.06 5.96
CA GLU A 72 21.04 10.51 5.29
C GLU A 72 20.69 10.99 3.88
N LEU A 73 21.11 12.23 3.57
CA LEU A 73 20.81 12.85 2.29
C LEU A 73 21.65 12.25 1.17
N GLY A 74 21.01 11.90 0.07
CA GLY A 74 21.67 11.44 -1.14
C GLY A 74 22.42 12.55 -1.88
N SER A 75 23.19 12.15 -2.89
CA SER A 75 23.77 13.10 -3.85
C SER A 75 22.67 13.74 -4.70
N PHE A 76 22.85 15.03 -5.00
CA PHE A 76 21.95 15.78 -5.88
C PHE A 76 22.30 15.51 -7.34
N HIS A 77 21.27 15.27 -8.14
CA HIS A 77 21.36 15.09 -9.59
C HIS A 77 20.36 16.02 -10.29
N ASN A 78 20.73 16.48 -11.48
CA ASN A 78 19.89 17.30 -12.36
C ASN A 78 20.12 16.88 -13.81
N ASP A 79 19.04 16.66 -14.55
CA ASP A 79 19.09 16.31 -15.98
C ASP A 79 17.77 16.66 -16.68
N ASP A 80 17.85 16.89 -17.99
CA ASP A 80 16.71 17.17 -18.86
C ASP A 80 16.30 15.91 -19.61
N GLY A 81 15.00 15.62 -19.74
CA GLY A 81 14.52 14.54 -20.61
C GLY A 81 14.72 13.12 -20.06
N VAL A 82 15.08 12.99 -18.79
CA VAL A 82 14.93 11.74 -18.05
C VAL A 82 13.44 11.36 -18.00
N GLU A 83 13.13 10.06 -18.11
CA GLU A 83 11.76 9.55 -18.11
C GLU A 83 11.50 8.59 -16.94
N LEU A 84 12.56 7.99 -16.39
CA LEU A 84 12.47 7.07 -15.26
C LEU A 84 13.46 7.51 -14.17
N ILE A 85 12.98 7.69 -12.94
CA ILE A 85 13.83 7.99 -11.78
C ILE A 85 13.42 7.05 -10.66
N GLY A 86 14.35 6.25 -10.17
CA GLY A 86 14.02 5.33 -9.09
C GLY A 86 15.21 4.81 -8.32
N SER A 87 14.90 4.34 -7.12
CA SER A 87 15.78 3.53 -6.28
C SER A 87 14.93 2.42 -5.65
N ARG A 88 15.58 1.29 -5.36
CA ARG A 88 14.96 0.17 -4.64
C ARG A 88 15.09 0.35 -3.13
N ASP A 89 16.27 0.76 -2.69
CA ASP A 89 16.69 0.69 -1.28
C ASP A 89 16.64 2.05 -0.59
N LYS A 90 16.50 3.13 -1.37
CA LYS A 90 16.45 4.51 -0.88
C LYS A 90 15.14 5.17 -1.29
N ILE A 91 14.81 6.25 -0.60
CA ILE A 91 13.62 7.07 -0.84
C ILE A 91 13.98 8.11 -1.91
N PRO A 92 13.40 8.04 -3.12
CA PRO A 92 13.62 9.07 -4.13
C PRO A 92 12.83 10.32 -3.80
N TYR A 93 13.50 11.46 -3.82
CA TYR A 93 12.87 12.78 -3.84
C TYR A 93 13.13 13.41 -5.19
N ILE A 94 12.06 13.85 -5.86
CA ILE A 94 12.10 14.28 -7.25
C ILE A 94 11.36 15.62 -7.37
N LYS A 95 11.93 16.54 -8.13
CA LYS A 95 11.33 17.82 -8.49
C LYS A 95 11.33 17.93 -10.01
N LEU A 96 10.15 18.00 -10.61
CA LEU A 96 9.96 18.14 -12.06
C LEU A 96 9.53 19.56 -12.40
N ARG A 97 10.14 20.13 -13.44
CA ARG A 97 9.81 21.48 -13.95
C ARG A 97 9.69 21.47 -15.47
N PRO A 98 8.64 22.05 -16.06
CA PRO A 98 8.56 22.18 -17.52
C PRO A 98 9.68 23.08 -18.02
N ARG A 99 10.36 22.67 -19.09
CA ARG A 99 11.44 23.47 -19.70
C ARG A 99 10.90 24.59 -20.58
N ASP A 100 9.78 24.35 -21.28
CA ASP A 100 9.08 25.35 -22.10
C ASP A 100 7.86 25.88 -21.35
N LEU A 101 7.85 27.18 -21.03
CA LEU A 101 6.74 27.84 -20.32
C LEU A 101 5.74 28.51 -21.27
N TYR A 102 6.04 28.56 -22.57
CA TYR A 102 5.23 29.31 -23.54
C TYR A 102 4.02 28.52 -24.06
N SER A 103 3.98 27.22 -23.80
CA SER A 103 2.90 26.30 -24.19
C SER A 103 2.36 25.54 -22.96
N PRO A 104 1.11 25.08 -22.98
CA PRO A 104 0.62 24.14 -21.97
C PRO A 104 1.45 22.85 -21.95
N ASN A 105 1.82 22.40 -20.76
CA ASN A 105 2.56 21.14 -20.55
C ASN A 105 1.65 20.13 -19.86
N ILE A 106 1.70 18.88 -20.28
CA ILE A 106 1.00 17.77 -19.64
C ILE A 106 2.03 16.69 -19.35
N ILE A 107 2.04 16.22 -18.11
CA ILE A 107 2.86 15.10 -17.66
C ILE A 107 1.96 14.02 -17.06
N THR A 108 2.19 12.77 -17.42
CA THR A 108 1.58 11.60 -16.78
C THR A 108 2.69 10.81 -16.10
N ILE A 109 2.49 10.53 -14.82
CA ILE A 109 3.47 9.91 -13.93
C ILE A 109 2.86 8.62 -13.38
N VAL A 110 3.64 7.55 -13.39
CA VAL A 110 3.30 6.27 -12.79
C VAL A 110 4.34 5.97 -11.71
N GLY A 111 3.87 5.62 -10.51
CA GLY A 111 4.76 5.07 -9.50
C GLY A 111 5.22 3.66 -9.90
N ILE A 112 6.51 3.40 -9.75
CA ILE A 112 7.13 2.13 -10.15
C ILE A 112 7.96 1.52 -9.03
N THR A 113 8.37 0.27 -9.23
CA THR A 113 9.38 -0.41 -8.41
C THR A 113 10.58 -0.75 -9.30
N MET A 114 11.79 -0.58 -8.79
CA MET A 114 13.02 -0.94 -9.51
C MET A 114 13.29 -2.44 -9.48
N SER A 115 13.91 -2.98 -10.55
CA SER A 115 14.43 -4.35 -10.51
C SER A 115 15.52 -4.48 -9.44
N GLY A 116 15.89 -5.71 -9.06
CA GLY A 116 17.01 -5.89 -8.12
C GLY A 116 16.84 -7.08 -7.17
N PRO A 117 17.78 -7.26 -6.24
CA PRO A 117 17.80 -8.37 -5.28
C PRO A 117 16.69 -8.24 -4.22
N SER A 118 15.93 -9.30 -4.02
CA SER A 118 15.00 -9.52 -2.90
C SER A 118 15.54 -10.60 -1.96
N ASP A 119 14.91 -10.75 -0.79
CA ASP A 119 15.22 -11.85 0.15
C ASP A 119 15.07 -13.25 -0.49
N SER A 120 14.32 -13.33 -1.58
CA SER A 120 13.94 -14.55 -2.28
C SER A 120 14.62 -14.75 -3.62
N GLY A 121 15.50 -13.84 -4.07
CA GLY A 121 16.19 -13.93 -5.36
C GLY A 121 16.38 -12.55 -6.00
N PHE A 122 16.24 -12.48 -7.32
CA PHE A 122 16.20 -11.25 -8.11
C PHE A 122 14.77 -11.04 -8.61
N THR A 123 14.21 -9.86 -8.39
CA THR A 123 12.90 -9.49 -8.92
C THR A 123 13.08 -8.63 -10.16
N TYR A 124 12.63 -9.14 -11.31
CA TYR A 124 12.50 -8.32 -12.51
C TYR A 124 11.22 -7.50 -12.42
N GLN A 125 11.35 -6.18 -12.50
CA GLN A 125 10.22 -5.27 -12.57
C GLN A 125 10.00 -4.84 -14.02
N VAL A 126 8.76 -4.89 -14.47
CA VAL A 126 8.36 -4.57 -15.84
C VAL A 126 7.31 -3.49 -15.82
N PHE A 127 7.46 -2.49 -16.68
CA PHE A 127 6.38 -1.58 -17.02
C PHE A 127 5.79 -1.94 -18.38
N THR A 128 4.46 -1.85 -18.50
CA THR A 128 3.77 -2.04 -19.77
C THR A 128 2.51 -1.18 -19.87
N ASN A 129 2.23 -0.70 -21.09
CA ASN A 129 0.90 -0.21 -21.44
C ASN A 129 0.35 -0.92 -22.69
N LYS A 130 0.94 -2.07 -23.07
CA LYS A 130 0.42 -2.89 -24.18
C LYS A 130 -1.01 -3.33 -23.91
N GLU A 131 -1.86 -3.21 -24.93
CA GLU A 131 -3.23 -3.71 -24.91
C GLU A 131 -3.29 -5.23 -24.80
N SER A 132 -2.30 -5.93 -25.37
CA SER A 132 -2.17 -7.37 -25.21
C SER A 132 -0.73 -7.84 -25.33
N PHE A 133 -0.43 -8.95 -24.65
CA PHE A 133 0.79 -9.74 -24.85
C PHE A 133 0.59 -11.16 -24.29
N ASN A 134 1.43 -12.09 -24.74
CA ASN A 134 1.46 -13.46 -24.24
C ASN A 134 2.92 -13.90 -24.10
N LYS A 135 3.39 -14.03 -22.86
CA LYS A 135 4.81 -14.29 -22.54
C LYS A 135 4.95 -15.42 -21.51
N LYS A 136 6.02 -16.19 -21.64
CA LYS A 136 6.51 -17.17 -20.66
C LYS A 136 7.69 -16.59 -19.90
N ILE A 137 7.81 -16.91 -18.62
CA ILE A 137 8.98 -16.61 -17.78
C ILE A 137 9.24 -17.79 -16.84
N THR A 138 10.50 -18.06 -16.51
CA THR A 138 10.86 -19.03 -15.47
C THR A 138 10.92 -18.33 -14.11
N ILE A 139 10.11 -18.81 -13.17
CA ILE A 139 10.16 -18.42 -11.75
C ILE A 139 10.93 -19.50 -10.99
N ASP A 140 11.95 -19.11 -10.25
CA ASP A 140 12.81 -20.03 -9.49
C ASP A 140 13.32 -19.38 -8.20
N LYS A 141 14.28 -20.00 -7.52
CA LYS A 141 14.90 -19.47 -6.29
C LYS A 141 15.71 -18.17 -6.48
N ASN A 142 15.99 -17.79 -7.72
CA ASN A 142 16.79 -16.64 -8.10
C ASN A 142 15.97 -15.61 -8.88
N ASN A 143 14.75 -15.94 -9.33
CA ASN A 143 14.00 -15.11 -10.26
C ASN A 143 12.53 -15.00 -9.84
N GLU A 144 12.09 -13.76 -9.66
CA GLU A 144 10.70 -13.35 -9.44
C GLU A 144 10.31 -12.28 -10.44
N LEU A 145 9.02 -12.01 -10.55
CA LEU A 145 8.48 -11.04 -11.49
C LEU A 145 7.51 -10.07 -10.80
N GLY A 146 7.69 -8.79 -11.08
CA GLY A 146 6.69 -7.75 -10.90
C GLY A 146 6.35 -7.09 -12.24
N ILE A 147 5.07 -6.86 -12.50
CA ILE A 147 4.57 -6.11 -13.65
C ILE A 147 3.68 -4.99 -13.14
N ILE A 148 3.96 -3.77 -13.58
CA ILE A 148 3.11 -2.60 -13.44
C ILE A 148 2.55 -2.30 -14.83
N ALA A 149 1.23 -2.44 -14.96
CA ALA A 149 0.54 -2.22 -16.21
C ALA A 149 -0.44 -1.05 -16.10
N VAL A 150 -0.39 -0.13 -17.06
CA VAL A 150 -1.26 1.06 -17.08
C VAL A 150 -1.80 1.26 -18.49
N ASN A 151 -3.12 1.23 -18.66
CA ASN A 151 -3.74 1.39 -19.99
C ASN A 151 -5.07 2.15 -19.91
N GLN A 152 -5.38 2.89 -20.98
CA GLN A 152 -6.61 3.66 -21.11
C GLN A 152 -7.87 2.77 -21.06
N ASN A 153 -7.75 1.55 -21.59
CA ASN A 153 -8.75 0.50 -21.53
C ASN A 153 -8.42 -0.46 -20.38
N PRO A 154 -9.41 -0.95 -19.62
CA PRO A 154 -9.17 -1.93 -18.57
C PRO A 154 -8.47 -3.18 -19.11
N LEU A 155 -7.42 -3.61 -18.42
CA LEU A 155 -6.67 -4.82 -18.74
C LEU A 155 -7.14 -5.99 -17.89
N LYS A 156 -6.98 -7.20 -18.40
CA LYS A 156 -7.17 -8.46 -17.70
C LYS A 156 -5.90 -9.30 -17.85
N PHE A 157 -5.39 -9.79 -16.73
CA PHE A 157 -4.26 -10.72 -16.69
C PHE A 157 -4.73 -12.15 -16.42
N THR A 158 -4.24 -13.09 -17.22
CA THR A 158 -4.36 -14.52 -17.00
C THR A 158 -2.95 -15.06 -16.75
N VAL A 159 -2.75 -15.70 -15.60
CA VAL A 159 -1.46 -16.24 -15.19
C VAL A 159 -1.60 -17.75 -15.02
N ASN A 160 -1.05 -18.52 -15.96
CA ASN A 160 -1.03 -19.97 -15.90
C ASN A 160 0.21 -20.43 -15.13
N ARG A 161 -0.03 -21.11 -14.00
CA ARG A 161 0.97 -21.55 -13.03
C ARG A 161 0.47 -22.82 -12.33
N VAL A 162 1.40 -23.69 -11.93
CA VAL A 162 1.20 -24.91 -11.14
C VAL A 162 1.49 -24.68 -9.66
N LYS A 163 2.62 -24.06 -9.29
CA LYS A 163 3.07 -23.97 -7.88
C LYS A 163 3.36 -22.53 -7.40
N SER A 164 3.93 -21.71 -8.27
CA SER A 164 4.28 -20.31 -8.03
C SER A 164 3.06 -19.55 -7.55
N LYS A 165 3.22 -18.51 -6.75
CA LYS A 165 2.13 -17.65 -6.27
C LYS A 165 2.03 -16.41 -7.16
N ALA A 166 0.82 -16.05 -7.58
CA ALA A 166 0.56 -14.82 -8.34
C ALA A 166 -0.44 -13.94 -7.59
N ILE A 167 -0.08 -12.67 -7.39
CA ILE A 167 -0.90 -11.65 -6.76
C ILE A 167 -1.20 -10.60 -7.81
N ILE A 168 -2.49 -10.40 -8.09
CA ILE A 168 -2.97 -9.34 -8.99
C ILE A 168 -3.79 -8.35 -8.17
N LYS A 169 -3.43 -7.08 -8.26
CA LYS A 169 -4.21 -5.94 -7.75
C LYS A 169 -4.58 -5.05 -8.93
N ALA A 170 -5.85 -4.67 -9.04
CA ALA A 170 -6.33 -3.78 -10.09
C ALA A 170 -6.95 -2.51 -9.50
N ASN A 171 -6.57 -1.35 -10.05
CA ASN A 171 -6.98 -0.02 -9.59
C ASN A 171 -6.79 0.17 -8.06
N GLY A 172 -5.68 -0.34 -7.51
CA GLY A 172 -5.37 -0.29 -6.08
C GLY A 172 -6.09 -1.32 -5.21
N ASP A 173 -6.98 -2.15 -5.78
CA ASP A 173 -7.80 -3.12 -5.05
C ASP A 173 -7.32 -4.56 -5.30
N ALA A 174 -7.00 -5.28 -4.23
CA ALA A 174 -6.53 -6.67 -4.29
C ALA A 174 -7.63 -7.68 -4.67
N THR A 175 -8.90 -7.30 -4.51
CA THR A 175 -10.05 -8.13 -4.90
C THR A 175 -10.34 -8.06 -6.39
N LYS A 176 -9.96 -6.95 -7.05
CA LYS A 176 -10.17 -6.74 -8.48
C LYS A 176 -9.03 -7.36 -9.31
N LYS A 177 -9.41 -7.95 -10.44
CA LYS A 177 -8.49 -8.58 -11.41
C LYS A 177 -8.48 -7.88 -12.78
N ILE A 178 -9.41 -6.95 -12.98
CA ILE A 178 -9.57 -6.16 -14.20
C ILE A 178 -9.52 -4.69 -13.80
N GLY A 179 -8.76 -3.87 -14.55
CA GLY A 179 -8.66 -2.44 -14.29
C GLY A 179 -7.68 -1.73 -15.22
N ASN A 180 -7.72 -0.41 -15.21
CA ASN A 180 -6.83 0.45 -15.97
C ASN A 180 -5.38 0.43 -15.45
N ARG A 181 -5.22 0.14 -14.15
CA ARG A 181 -3.93 0.05 -13.46
C ARG A 181 -3.83 -1.33 -12.83
N ILE A 182 -2.78 -2.09 -13.12
CA ILE A 182 -2.58 -3.43 -12.58
C ILE A 182 -1.18 -3.56 -12.01
N ILE A 183 -1.09 -4.14 -10.81
CA ILE A 183 0.13 -4.73 -10.29
C ILE A 183 -0.04 -6.24 -10.34
N LEU A 184 0.88 -6.93 -11.02
CA LEU A 184 1.01 -8.38 -10.98
C LEU A 184 2.37 -8.72 -10.36
N ASN A 185 2.37 -9.46 -9.26
CA ASN A 185 3.60 -10.05 -8.70
C ASN A 185 3.51 -11.57 -8.79
N VAL A 186 4.54 -12.21 -9.34
CA VAL A 186 4.70 -13.66 -9.40
C VAL A 186 5.97 -14.03 -8.64
N HIS A 187 5.81 -14.87 -7.61
CA HIS A 187 6.90 -15.29 -6.74
C HIS A 187 6.82 -16.79 -6.45
N ARG A 188 7.91 -17.37 -5.99
CA ARG A 188 7.95 -18.77 -5.54
C ARG A 188 7.05 -18.99 -4.31
N PRO A 189 6.53 -20.19 -4.08
CA PRO A 189 5.87 -20.53 -2.81
C PRO A 189 6.84 -20.35 -1.63
N GLN A 190 6.40 -19.65 -0.57
CA GLN A 190 7.21 -19.42 0.63
C GLN A 190 7.44 -20.72 1.43
N ASP A 191 6.46 -21.61 1.45
CA ASP A 191 6.43 -22.78 2.33
C ASP A 191 6.80 -24.11 1.63
N ASP A 192 7.15 -24.06 0.34
CA ASP A 192 7.55 -25.25 -0.43
C ASP A 192 9.06 -25.29 -0.64
N SER A 193 9.77 -25.91 0.31
CA SER A 193 11.22 -26.15 0.21
C SER A 193 11.63 -27.05 -0.96
N SER A 194 10.68 -27.76 -1.58
CA SER A 194 10.92 -28.60 -2.76
C SER A 194 10.82 -27.84 -4.08
N PHE A 195 10.40 -26.57 -4.05
CA PHE A 195 10.27 -25.75 -5.26
C PHE A 195 11.65 -25.45 -5.86
N THR A 196 11.88 -25.92 -7.09
CA THR A 196 13.10 -25.66 -7.86
C THR A 196 12.90 -24.51 -8.84
N SER A 197 11.96 -24.68 -9.76
CA SER A 197 11.63 -23.73 -10.82
C SER A 197 10.29 -24.08 -11.47
N GLU A 198 9.68 -23.11 -12.13
CA GLU A 198 8.45 -23.26 -12.89
C GLU A 198 8.38 -22.28 -14.06
N GLU A 199 7.90 -22.73 -15.21
CA GLU A 199 7.53 -21.83 -16.30
C GLU A 199 6.11 -21.29 -16.09
N VAL A 200 5.99 -19.97 -15.96
CA VAL A 200 4.72 -19.27 -15.79
C VAL A 200 4.34 -18.58 -17.10
N LYS A 201 3.14 -18.88 -17.64
CA LYS A 201 2.61 -18.19 -18.83
C LYS A 201 1.74 -17.02 -18.39
N ILE A 202 1.99 -15.84 -18.93
CA ILE A 202 1.31 -14.59 -18.59
C ILE A 202 0.70 -14.02 -19.86
N LYS A 203 -0.63 -13.93 -19.86
CA LYS A 203 -1.41 -13.30 -20.92
C LYS A 203 -2.04 -12.03 -20.37
N CYS A 204 -1.83 -10.91 -21.06
CA CYS A 204 -2.53 -9.66 -20.86
C CYS A 204 -3.41 -9.39 -22.08
N GLN A 205 -4.62 -8.90 -21.86
CA GLN A 205 -5.53 -8.43 -22.91
C GLN A 205 -6.45 -7.34 -22.37
N THR A 206 -6.89 -6.42 -23.23
CA THR A 206 -7.96 -5.47 -22.89
C THR A 206 -9.28 -6.20 -22.65
N ASP A 207 -10.04 -5.76 -21.65
CA ASP A 207 -11.39 -6.24 -21.38
C ASP A 207 -12.42 -5.23 -21.90
N SER A 208 -13.03 -5.54 -23.04
CA SER A 208 -14.02 -4.66 -23.70
C SER A 208 -15.34 -4.55 -22.94
N ASN A 209 -15.58 -5.41 -21.95
CA ASN A 209 -16.81 -5.45 -21.17
C ASN A 209 -16.77 -4.54 -19.93
N THR A 210 -15.57 -4.14 -19.50
CA THR A 210 -15.38 -3.24 -18.37
C THR A 210 -15.18 -1.81 -18.89
N GLN A 211 -15.96 -0.87 -18.36
CA GLN A 211 -15.77 0.54 -18.67
C GLN A 211 -14.50 1.08 -18.01
N PRO A 212 -13.73 1.96 -18.67
CA PRO A 212 -12.62 2.68 -18.04
C PRO A 212 -13.06 3.39 -16.76
N GLU A 213 -12.16 3.45 -15.78
CA GLU A 213 -12.36 4.24 -14.56
C GLU A 213 -12.65 5.70 -14.92
N GLN A 214 -13.68 6.28 -14.33
CA GLN A 214 -14.14 7.62 -14.69
C GLN A 214 -13.02 8.65 -14.47
N GLY A 215 -12.71 9.43 -15.51
CA GLY A 215 -11.66 10.44 -15.47
C GLY A 215 -10.23 9.89 -15.58
N PHE A 216 -10.07 8.57 -15.71
CA PHE A 216 -8.76 7.97 -15.94
C PHE A 216 -8.26 8.32 -17.34
N THR A 217 -7.07 8.92 -17.40
CA THR A 217 -6.39 9.27 -18.66
C THR A 217 -4.91 8.95 -18.56
N THR A 218 -4.34 8.46 -19.66
CA THR A 218 -2.91 8.20 -19.79
C THR A 218 -2.36 8.86 -21.05
N GLN A 219 -1.13 9.38 -20.98
CA GLN A 219 -0.42 9.97 -22.12
C GLN A 219 0.70 9.08 -22.68
N PHE A 220 0.96 7.92 -22.07
CA PHE A 220 2.06 7.04 -22.50
C PHE A 220 1.90 6.63 -23.97
N ALA A 221 2.99 6.72 -24.72
CA ALA A 221 3.09 6.18 -26.08
C ALA A 221 2.55 4.74 -26.17
N GLU A 222 1.80 4.40 -27.21
CA GLU A 222 1.17 3.08 -27.31
C GLU A 222 2.20 1.94 -27.35
N ASN A 223 1.87 0.83 -26.69
CA ASN A 223 2.55 -0.46 -26.82
C ASN A 223 3.97 -0.58 -26.21
N LEU A 224 4.26 0.15 -25.15
CA LEU A 224 5.45 -0.02 -24.32
C LEU A 224 5.43 -1.34 -23.55
N PHE A 225 6.55 -2.03 -23.56
CA PHE A 225 6.87 -3.16 -22.68
C PHE A 225 8.38 -3.14 -22.44
N PHE A 226 8.80 -2.82 -21.23
CA PHE A 226 10.23 -2.70 -20.90
C PHE A 226 10.52 -3.18 -19.48
N ILE A 227 11.75 -3.66 -19.28
CA ILE A 227 12.26 -4.09 -17.98
C ILE A 227 12.90 -2.86 -17.32
N ILE A 228 12.49 -2.58 -16.09
CA ILE A 228 12.98 -1.45 -15.32
C ILE A 228 14.41 -1.76 -14.84
N PRO A 229 15.38 -0.83 -14.99
CA PRO A 229 16.75 -1.03 -14.50
C PRO A 229 16.84 -1.41 -13.03
N GLU A 230 17.91 -2.13 -12.66
CA GLU A 230 18.18 -2.50 -11.26
C GLU A 230 18.89 -1.41 -10.45
N ALA A 231 19.74 -0.62 -11.11
CA ALA A 231 20.53 0.40 -10.45
C ALA A 231 19.65 1.59 -10.08
N GLU A 232 20.03 2.31 -9.02
CA GLU A 232 19.41 3.60 -8.72
C GLU A 232 19.88 4.67 -9.71
N GLY A 233 18.96 5.52 -10.17
CA GLY A 233 19.33 6.56 -11.13
C GLY A 233 18.15 7.22 -11.83
N GLY A 234 18.49 8.21 -12.65
CA GLY A 234 17.63 8.78 -13.68
C GLY A 234 18.02 8.21 -15.05
N TYR A 235 17.03 7.76 -15.82
CA TYR A 235 17.20 7.07 -17.10
C TYR A 235 16.41 7.74 -18.21
N HIS A 236 17.08 7.94 -19.34
CA HIS A 236 16.47 8.34 -20.62
C HIS A 236 15.90 7.09 -21.33
N SER A 237 14.95 7.27 -22.25
CA SER A 237 14.31 6.16 -22.99
C SER A 237 15.33 5.24 -23.67
N ARG A 238 16.43 5.79 -24.21
CA ARG A 238 17.51 4.97 -24.79
C ARG A 238 18.12 4.01 -23.78
N GLN A 239 18.41 4.46 -22.57
CA GLN A 239 19.02 3.62 -21.53
C GLN A 239 18.03 2.55 -21.03
N ILE A 240 16.75 2.90 -20.91
CA ILE A 240 15.67 1.95 -20.56
C ILE A 240 15.56 0.87 -21.63
N ASN A 241 15.57 1.25 -22.90
CA ASN A 241 15.49 0.33 -24.03
C ASN A 241 16.75 -0.56 -24.13
N ASP A 242 17.94 0.01 -23.97
CA ASP A 242 19.20 -0.73 -24.00
C ASP A 242 19.23 -1.78 -22.87
N TYR A 243 18.85 -1.40 -21.64
CA TYR A 243 18.74 -2.32 -20.52
C TYR A 243 17.70 -3.40 -20.80
N SER A 244 16.52 -3.02 -21.29
CA SER A 244 15.45 -3.97 -21.62
C SER A 244 15.88 -4.99 -22.66
N ASN A 245 16.52 -4.55 -23.74
CA ASN A 245 17.01 -5.43 -24.80
C ASN A 245 18.05 -6.44 -24.30
N GLN A 246 18.88 -6.06 -23.33
CA GLN A 246 19.86 -6.97 -22.71
C GLN A 246 19.20 -8.03 -21.82
N HIS A 247 18.03 -7.74 -21.25
CA HIS A 247 17.36 -8.61 -20.27
C HIS A 247 16.09 -9.26 -20.81
N ILE A 248 15.60 -8.88 -22.00
CA ILE A 248 14.31 -9.35 -22.54
C ILE A 248 14.26 -10.87 -22.72
N THR A 249 15.42 -11.52 -22.82
CA THR A 249 15.57 -12.97 -22.97
C THR A 249 15.04 -13.78 -21.79
N ILE A 250 14.76 -13.15 -20.65
CA ILE A 250 14.03 -13.81 -19.54
C ILE A 250 12.59 -14.13 -19.93
N PHE A 251 12.06 -13.46 -20.95
CA PHE A 251 10.75 -13.72 -21.52
C PHE A 251 10.87 -14.50 -22.84
N THR A 252 9.99 -15.47 -23.01
CA THR A 252 9.76 -16.12 -24.31
C THR A 252 8.35 -15.78 -24.79
N ASP A 253 8.19 -15.32 -26.03
CA ASP A 253 6.86 -15.10 -26.60
C ASP A 253 6.14 -16.44 -26.81
N VAL A 254 4.85 -16.47 -26.49
CA VAL A 254 4.02 -17.67 -26.71
C VAL A 254 3.23 -17.47 -27.98
N GLU A 255 3.50 -18.29 -29.00
CA GLU A 255 2.68 -18.30 -30.22
C GLU A 255 1.23 -18.59 -29.87
N SER A 256 0.31 -17.83 -30.46
CA SER A 256 -1.13 -17.85 -30.15
C SER A 256 -1.84 -19.19 -30.46
N SER A 257 -1.12 -20.19 -30.97
CA SER A 257 -1.63 -21.50 -31.36
C SER A 257 -1.42 -22.60 -30.34
N GLU A 258 -0.66 -22.38 -29.26
CA GLU A 258 -0.73 -23.31 -28.11
C GLU A 258 -2.07 -23.09 -27.44
N GLU A 259 -2.99 -24.06 -27.58
CA GLU A 259 -4.19 -24.14 -26.76
C GLU A 259 -3.78 -23.88 -25.32
N VAL A 260 -4.29 -22.76 -24.79
CA VAL A 260 -4.20 -22.50 -23.36
C VAL A 260 -4.85 -23.70 -22.74
N TYR A 261 -4.06 -24.54 -22.07
CA TYR A 261 -4.60 -25.54 -21.16
C TYR A 261 -5.37 -24.73 -20.12
N GLN A 262 -6.67 -24.55 -20.38
CA GLN A 262 -7.61 -24.07 -19.40
C GLN A 262 -7.52 -25.13 -18.31
N ASP A 263 -7.03 -24.69 -17.16
CA ASP A 263 -7.12 -25.47 -15.95
C ASP A 263 -8.56 -26.01 -15.85
N PRO A 264 -8.78 -27.35 -15.87
CA PRO A 264 -10.10 -27.93 -15.75
C PRO A 264 -10.83 -27.48 -14.48
N CYS A 265 -10.14 -26.82 -13.55
CA CYS A 265 -10.70 -26.29 -12.32
C CYS A 265 -11.40 -24.91 -12.44
N LEU A 266 -11.54 -24.28 -13.63
CA LEU A 266 -12.11 -22.91 -13.68
C LEU A 266 -13.28 -22.61 -14.61
N GLU A 267 -13.71 -23.47 -15.53
CA GLU A 267 -14.97 -23.21 -16.25
C GLU A 267 -15.72 -24.52 -16.57
N GLY A 268 -16.83 -24.77 -15.84
CA GLY A 268 -17.87 -25.72 -16.24
C GLY A 268 -18.15 -26.92 -15.34
N GLU A 269 -18.16 -26.78 -14.02
CA GLU A 269 -18.93 -27.70 -13.17
C GLU A 269 -20.31 -27.08 -12.91
N GLU A 270 -21.34 -27.70 -13.49
CA GLU A 270 -22.66 -27.68 -12.86
C GLU A 270 -22.48 -28.10 -11.40
N GLU A 271 -23.01 -27.27 -10.50
CA GLU A 271 -22.91 -27.43 -9.05
C GLU A 271 -23.27 -28.85 -8.62
N THR A 272 -22.27 -29.69 -8.43
CA THR A 272 -22.34 -30.80 -7.48
C THR A 272 -21.36 -30.47 -6.38
N GLU A 273 -21.91 -30.34 -5.17
CA GLU A 273 -21.24 -29.92 -3.95
C GLU A 273 -19.94 -30.71 -3.71
N GLN A 274 -18.77 -30.12 -3.95
CA GLN A 274 -17.58 -30.34 -3.13
C GLN A 274 -16.46 -29.29 -3.33
N GLU A 275 -16.39 -28.41 -2.32
CA GLU A 275 -15.26 -27.65 -1.75
C GLU A 275 -14.28 -26.88 -2.67
N LYS A 276 -14.71 -25.65 -3.02
CA LYS A 276 -13.85 -24.50 -3.34
C LYS A 276 -12.75 -24.28 -2.28
N PRO A 277 -11.55 -23.81 -2.67
CA PRO A 277 -10.69 -23.06 -1.76
C PRO A 277 -11.44 -21.77 -1.40
N GLN A 278 -11.82 -21.65 -0.13
CA GLN A 278 -12.58 -20.51 0.37
C GLN A 278 -11.79 -19.21 0.12
N VAL A 279 -12.32 -18.38 -0.78
CA VAL A 279 -12.30 -16.94 -0.52
C VAL A 279 -13.00 -16.81 0.84
N GLU A 280 -12.29 -16.41 1.89
CA GLU A 280 -12.96 -16.02 3.13
C GLU A 280 -13.84 -14.80 2.82
N THR A 281 -15.03 -15.05 2.27
CA THR A 281 -16.19 -14.23 2.55
C THR A 281 -16.34 -14.31 4.05
N MET A 282 -15.80 -13.32 4.73
CA MET A 282 -15.91 -13.22 6.17
C MET A 282 -17.39 -13.43 6.51
N PRO A 283 -17.73 -14.46 7.28
CA PRO A 283 -19.10 -14.88 7.39
C PRO A 283 -19.85 -13.77 8.13
N VAL A 284 -20.87 -13.24 7.46
CA VAL A 284 -21.77 -12.21 7.98
C VAL A 284 -23.03 -12.96 8.44
N PRO A 285 -23.60 -12.64 9.63
CA PRO A 285 -24.81 -13.29 10.10
C PRO A 285 -25.95 -13.21 9.06
N ASP A 286 -26.79 -14.24 9.00
CA ASP A 286 -27.93 -14.26 8.08
C ASP A 286 -28.84 -13.03 8.28
N GLY A 287 -29.24 -12.41 7.16
CA GLY A 287 -30.09 -11.21 7.16
C GLY A 287 -29.36 -9.90 7.45
N VAL A 288 -28.05 -9.92 7.67
CA VAL A 288 -27.23 -8.71 7.75
C VAL A 288 -26.66 -8.38 6.38
N PHE A 289 -27.01 -7.20 5.87
CA PHE A 289 -26.37 -6.64 4.69
C PHE A 289 -25.25 -5.69 5.10
N CYS A 290 -24.03 -5.96 4.64
CA CYS A 290 -22.88 -5.09 4.80
C CYS A 290 -22.54 -4.48 3.44
N ASN A 291 -22.85 -3.19 3.26
CA ASN A 291 -22.45 -2.47 2.03
C ASN A 291 -20.93 -2.43 1.86
N GLU A 292 -20.21 -2.38 2.98
CA GLU A 292 -18.77 -2.30 3.04
C GLU A 292 -18.28 -2.90 4.37
N ILE A 293 -17.18 -3.65 4.32
CA ILE A 293 -16.49 -4.17 5.51
C ILE A 293 -15.13 -3.47 5.62
N ARG A 294 -14.95 -2.69 6.67
CA ARG A 294 -13.65 -2.08 7.00
C ARG A 294 -12.93 -2.95 8.03
N THR A 295 -11.65 -3.25 7.81
CA THR A 295 -10.85 -4.06 8.76
C THR A 295 -9.79 -3.21 9.45
N SER A 296 -9.47 -3.54 10.71
CA SER A 296 -8.45 -2.82 11.50
C SER A 296 -7.01 -3.17 11.11
N TYR A 297 -6.79 -4.17 10.24
CA TYR A 297 -5.47 -4.74 9.95
C TYR A 297 -4.74 -4.08 8.78
N SER A 298 -5.46 -3.44 7.85
CA SER A 298 -4.88 -3.02 6.58
C SER A 298 -4.41 -1.56 6.52
N ALA A 299 -4.89 -0.68 7.42
CA ALA A 299 -4.49 0.73 7.45
C ALA A 299 -4.73 1.37 8.83
N ILE A 300 -3.78 2.19 9.30
CA ILE A 300 -3.92 3.01 10.53
C ILE A 300 -4.56 4.34 10.14
N GLU A 301 -5.74 4.25 9.54
CA GLU A 301 -6.51 5.39 9.08
C GLU A 301 -7.76 5.54 9.95
N SER A 302 -8.04 6.76 10.35
CA SER A 302 -9.28 7.07 11.06
C SER A 302 -10.40 7.30 10.06
N TYR A 303 -11.57 6.72 10.30
CA TYR A 303 -12.70 6.81 9.40
C TYR A 303 -13.75 7.76 9.96
N LEU A 304 -14.02 8.86 9.26
CA LEU A 304 -15.19 9.69 9.54
C LEU A 304 -16.30 9.31 8.58
N ILE A 305 -17.35 8.64 9.08
CA ILE A 305 -18.34 7.96 8.26
C ILE A 305 -19.71 8.55 8.52
N THR A 306 -20.44 8.87 7.43
CA THR A 306 -21.85 9.22 7.49
C THR A 306 -22.68 7.99 7.16
N ILE A 307 -23.43 7.49 8.13
CA ILE A 307 -24.34 6.36 7.96
C ILE A 307 -25.71 6.95 7.61
N GLY A 308 -26.20 6.68 6.40
CA GLY A 308 -27.52 7.14 5.95
C GLY A 308 -28.68 6.46 6.67
N ALA A 309 -29.87 7.02 6.55
CA ALA A 309 -31.10 6.41 7.06
C ALA A 309 -31.25 4.96 6.56
N GLU A 310 -31.65 4.06 7.47
CA GLU A 310 -31.79 2.61 7.26
C GLU A 310 -30.51 1.87 6.80
N LYS A 311 -29.36 2.55 6.72
CA LYS A 311 -28.09 1.93 6.29
C LYS A 311 -27.30 1.36 7.46
N THR A 312 -26.46 0.39 7.11
CA THR A 312 -25.52 -0.30 7.99
C THR A 312 -24.09 -0.09 7.52
N LEU A 313 -23.19 0.01 8.49
CA LEU A 313 -21.75 -0.09 8.27
C LEU A 313 -21.22 -1.30 9.03
N CYS A 314 -20.29 -2.06 8.41
CA CYS A 314 -19.67 -3.21 9.06
C CYS A 314 -18.17 -2.97 9.27
N MET A 315 -17.68 -3.26 10.48
CA MET A 315 -16.28 -3.11 10.85
C MET A 315 -15.78 -4.36 11.55
N LYS A 316 -14.65 -4.93 11.09
CA LYS A 316 -14.00 -6.09 11.74
C LYS A 316 -12.73 -5.66 12.47
N GLY A 317 -12.63 -6.10 13.72
CA GLY A 317 -11.47 -5.87 14.59
C GLY A 317 -11.72 -4.83 15.67
N SER A 318 -10.63 -4.24 16.17
CA SER A 318 -10.66 -3.35 17.33
C SER A 318 -10.72 -1.87 16.95
N PHE A 319 -11.73 -1.16 17.45
CA PHE A 319 -11.98 0.25 17.16
C PHE A 319 -12.39 1.04 18.41
N VAL A 320 -12.03 2.33 18.41
CA VAL A 320 -12.61 3.35 19.27
C VAL A 320 -13.57 4.20 18.44
N PHE A 321 -14.72 4.52 19.02
CA PHE A 321 -15.77 5.29 18.36
C PHE A 321 -15.99 6.63 19.06
N ALA A 322 -16.28 7.64 18.24
CA ALA A 322 -16.79 8.93 18.70
C ALA A 322 -17.89 9.39 17.75
N SER A 323 -18.98 9.93 18.28
CA SER A 323 -20.09 10.44 17.49
C SER A 323 -20.77 11.56 18.26
N VAL A 324 -21.21 12.59 17.54
CA VAL A 324 -22.14 13.60 18.08
C VAL A 324 -23.58 13.10 18.05
N ASP A 325 -23.86 12.14 17.18
CA ASP A 325 -25.17 11.52 16.99
C ASP A 325 -25.27 10.20 17.78
N LYS A 326 -26.50 9.73 18.01
CA LYS A 326 -26.74 8.42 18.64
C LYS A 326 -26.63 7.29 17.61
N PHE A 327 -25.91 6.24 17.94
CA PHE A 327 -25.76 5.06 17.10
C PHE A 327 -25.74 3.78 17.96
N LYS A 328 -26.09 2.66 17.35
CA LYS A 328 -26.03 1.33 17.95
C LYS A 328 -24.97 0.49 17.26
N VAL A 329 -24.29 -0.34 18.05
CA VAL A 329 -23.39 -1.38 17.56
C VAL A 329 -23.94 -2.73 17.97
N SER A 330 -24.19 -3.60 17.00
CA SER A 330 -24.47 -5.02 17.23
C SER A 330 -23.16 -5.79 16.99
N LEU A 331 -22.63 -6.40 18.05
CA LEU A 331 -21.35 -7.09 18.04
C LEU A 331 -21.56 -8.60 17.87
N TYR A 332 -20.98 -9.16 16.81
CA TYR A 332 -20.99 -10.59 16.54
C TYR A 332 -19.61 -11.19 16.76
N ASN A 333 -19.60 -12.39 17.34
CA ASN A 333 -18.42 -13.23 17.36
C ASN A 333 -18.32 -13.99 16.04
N THR A 334 -17.33 -13.66 15.21
CA THR A 334 -17.10 -14.33 13.92
C THR A 334 -16.75 -15.82 14.05
N GLN A 335 -16.38 -16.28 15.24
CA GLN A 335 -16.20 -17.71 15.53
C GLN A 335 -17.51 -18.43 15.87
N ASN A 336 -18.56 -17.70 16.23
CA ASN A 336 -19.88 -18.25 16.54
C ASN A 336 -21.01 -17.28 16.16
N LEU A 337 -21.31 -17.20 14.86
CA LEU A 337 -22.29 -16.25 14.32
C LEU A 337 -23.74 -16.54 14.71
N ASN A 338 -24.01 -17.73 15.25
CA ASN A 338 -25.33 -18.14 15.70
C ASN A 338 -25.67 -17.60 17.09
N GLU A 339 -24.69 -17.04 17.81
CA GLU A 339 -24.96 -16.34 19.06
C GLU A 339 -25.66 -15.01 18.80
N ASN A 340 -26.61 -14.68 19.67
CA ASN A 340 -27.25 -13.38 19.63
C ASN A 340 -26.19 -12.28 19.77
N PRO A 341 -26.22 -11.23 18.92
CA PRO A 341 -25.25 -10.16 19.03
C PRO A 341 -25.38 -9.43 20.35
N VAL A 342 -24.25 -8.94 20.86
CA VAL A 342 -24.25 -8.00 21.97
C VAL A 342 -24.55 -6.62 21.42
N GLU A 343 -25.69 -6.04 21.81
CA GLU A 343 -26.07 -4.69 21.40
C GLU A 343 -25.60 -3.64 22.40
N MET A 344 -25.03 -2.56 21.89
CA MET A 344 -24.55 -1.43 22.67
C MET A 344 -24.97 -0.12 22.03
N GLU A 345 -25.46 0.84 22.83
CA GLU A 345 -25.70 2.22 22.39
C GLU A 345 -24.44 3.05 22.66
N ASN A 346 -23.94 3.73 21.61
CA ASN A 346 -22.78 4.61 21.65
C ASN A 346 -21.56 4.04 22.41
N PRO A 347 -21.10 2.79 22.12
CA PRO A 347 -19.94 2.25 22.80
C PRO A 347 -18.71 3.11 22.51
N PHE A 348 -17.91 3.39 23.54
CA PHE A 348 -16.65 4.09 23.37
C PHE A 348 -15.64 3.25 22.57
N SER A 349 -15.61 1.94 22.80
CA SER A 349 -14.68 1.04 22.12
C SER A 349 -15.25 -0.37 21.99
N VAL A 350 -14.86 -1.04 20.91
CA VAL A 350 -15.04 -2.48 20.71
C VAL A 350 -13.66 -3.07 20.43
N ALA A 351 -13.33 -4.19 21.07
CA ALA A 351 -12.02 -4.80 20.97
C ALA A 351 -12.11 -6.32 20.82
N GLY A 352 -11.38 -6.87 19.85
CA GLY A 352 -11.30 -8.29 19.57
C GLY A 352 -11.07 -8.58 18.10
N ASP A 353 -10.17 -9.51 17.78
CA ASP A 353 -9.83 -9.89 16.40
C ASP A 353 -10.97 -10.65 15.69
N THR A 354 -11.82 -11.29 16.49
CA THR A 354 -12.99 -12.06 16.05
C THR A 354 -14.27 -11.24 16.09
N CYS A 355 -14.19 -9.95 16.41
CA CYS A 355 -15.36 -9.09 16.55
C CYS A 355 -15.78 -8.48 15.21
N LEU A 356 -17.03 -8.73 14.80
CA LEU A 356 -17.72 -8.01 13.72
C LEU A 356 -18.72 -7.02 14.32
N SER A 357 -18.45 -5.73 14.14
CA SER A 357 -19.33 -4.64 14.56
C SER A 357 -20.25 -4.24 13.41
N ILE A 358 -21.57 -4.32 13.62
CA ILE A 358 -22.57 -3.73 12.74
C ILE A 358 -23.05 -2.43 13.35
N ILE A 359 -22.87 -1.33 12.64
CA ILE A 359 -23.13 0.03 13.12
C ILE A 359 -24.36 0.58 12.39
N LYS A 360 -25.35 1.05 13.15
CA LYS A 360 -26.59 1.67 12.67
C LYS A 360 -26.87 2.96 13.44
N CYS A 361 -27.55 3.92 12.82
CA CYS A 361 -28.07 5.06 13.56
C CYS A 361 -29.15 4.60 14.54
N SER A 362 -29.21 5.21 15.74
CA SER A 362 -30.23 4.82 16.73
C SER A 362 -31.65 5.19 16.28
N ASP A 363 -31.77 6.25 15.48
CA ASP A 363 -32.98 6.65 14.76
C ASP A 363 -32.82 6.24 13.29
N ASN A 364 -33.48 5.15 12.89
CA ASN A 364 -33.35 4.61 11.53
C ASN A 364 -33.83 5.57 10.44
N SER A 365 -34.60 6.60 10.79
CA SER A 365 -35.11 7.61 9.83
C SER A 365 -34.11 8.73 9.54
N LYS A 366 -32.99 8.80 10.27
CA LYS A 366 -32.00 9.87 10.17
C LYS A 366 -30.63 9.32 9.86
N GLU A 367 -29.81 10.17 9.26
CA GLU A 367 -28.37 9.93 9.16
C GLU A 367 -27.66 10.26 10.48
N CYS A 368 -26.51 9.63 10.69
CA CYS A 368 -25.64 9.87 11.83
C CYS A 368 -24.17 9.81 11.40
N ARG A 369 -23.31 10.57 12.08
CA ARG A 369 -21.87 10.64 11.79
C ARG A 369 -21.05 9.97 12.88
N VAL A 370 -20.39 8.87 12.52
CA VAL A 370 -19.55 8.09 13.42
C VAL A 370 -18.10 8.21 12.98
N HIS A 371 -17.24 8.60 13.90
CA HIS A 371 -15.79 8.56 13.75
C HIS A 371 -15.26 7.28 14.39
N ALA A 372 -14.55 6.47 13.62
CA ALA A 372 -13.99 5.20 14.06
C ALA A 372 -12.47 5.20 13.87
N VAL A 373 -11.73 4.88 14.93
CA VAL A 373 -10.25 4.83 14.90
C VAL A 373 -9.79 3.41 15.20
N PRO A 374 -9.04 2.75 14.30
CA PRO A 374 -8.54 1.40 14.54
C PRO A 374 -7.48 1.42 15.64
N ILE A 375 -7.70 0.63 16.68
CA ILE A 375 -6.72 0.44 17.76
C ILE A 375 -6.08 -0.94 17.65
N VAL A 376 -4.95 -1.11 18.33
CA VAL A 376 -4.34 -2.43 18.46
C VAL A 376 -5.24 -3.29 19.37
N THR A 377 -5.50 -4.53 18.99
CA THR A 377 -6.28 -5.44 19.83
C THR A 377 -5.52 -5.70 21.14
N PRO A 378 -6.13 -5.45 22.31
CA PRO A 378 -5.55 -5.87 23.58
C PRO A 378 -5.58 -7.41 23.66
N VAL A 379 -4.48 -8.00 24.12
CA VAL A 379 -4.34 -9.44 24.27
C VAL A 379 -4.05 -9.73 25.73
N SER A 380 -4.76 -10.70 26.31
CA SER A 380 -4.45 -11.20 27.64
C SER A 380 -4.73 -12.70 27.64
N ASN A 381 -3.69 -13.49 27.39
CA ASN A 381 -3.78 -14.93 27.48
C ASN A 381 -2.56 -15.51 28.21
N GLU A 382 -2.73 -16.71 28.77
CA GLU A 382 -1.67 -17.32 29.57
C GLU A 382 -0.49 -17.83 28.73
N LYS A 383 -0.68 -18.01 27.41
CA LYS A 383 0.31 -18.61 26.49
C LYS A 383 1.23 -17.57 25.84
N ASP A 384 0.64 -16.52 25.28
CA ASP A 384 1.31 -15.49 24.48
C ASP A 384 1.66 -14.25 25.33
N GLY A 385 0.95 -14.04 26.46
CA GLY A 385 1.22 -12.97 27.41
C GLY A 385 0.16 -11.85 27.41
N THR A 386 0.58 -10.63 27.76
CA THR A 386 -0.32 -9.49 27.93
C THR A 386 0.14 -8.31 27.08
N GLN A 387 -0.73 -7.87 26.17
CA GLN A 387 -0.62 -6.63 25.42
C GLN A 387 -1.68 -5.64 25.86
N LEU A 388 -1.25 -4.55 26.49
CA LEU A 388 -2.14 -3.43 26.80
C LEU A 388 -2.36 -2.58 25.55
N SER A 389 -3.59 -2.13 25.31
CA SER A 389 -3.89 -1.18 24.23
C SER A 389 -4.36 0.14 24.82
N ILE A 390 -3.60 1.21 24.58
CA ILE A 390 -3.84 2.54 25.11
C ILE A 390 -4.29 3.42 23.95
N PHE A 391 -5.45 4.06 24.09
CA PHE A 391 -5.92 5.07 23.14
C PHE A 391 -5.90 6.45 23.79
N THR A 392 -5.45 7.47 23.06
CA THR A 392 -5.44 8.85 23.54
C THR A 392 -5.72 9.87 22.44
N THR A 393 -6.44 10.93 22.80
CA THR A 393 -6.57 12.15 22.01
C THR A 393 -5.81 13.33 22.62
N LYS A 394 -5.21 13.16 23.82
CA LYS A 394 -4.48 14.23 24.52
C LYS A 394 -3.30 14.74 23.70
N ASN A 395 -3.05 16.04 23.77
CA ASN A 395 -1.95 16.70 23.06
C ASN A 395 -0.56 16.38 23.62
N SER A 396 -0.50 16.02 24.91
CA SER A 396 0.69 15.55 25.57
C SER A 396 0.33 14.38 26.49
N LEU A 397 1.17 13.35 26.48
CA LEU A 397 1.08 12.18 27.33
C LEU A 397 2.49 11.66 27.55
N GLU A 398 2.89 11.54 28.81
CA GLU A 398 4.11 10.85 29.21
C GLU A 398 3.69 9.55 29.89
N LEU A 399 4.25 8.42 29.43
CA LEU A 399 3.93 7.09 29.94
C LEU A 399 5.22 6.34 30.22
N ASN A 400 5.38 5.91 31.46
CA ASN A 400 6.46 5.01 31.87
C ASN A 400 5.87 3.62 32.09
N HIS A 401 6.38 2.62 31.35
CA HIS A 401 5.91 1.24 31.48
C HIS A 401 7.09 0.27 31.48
N THR A 402 7.04 -0.71 32.37
CA THR A 402 8.02 -1.81 32.40
C THR A 402 7.55 -2.91 31.46
N VAL A 403 8.30 -3.13 30.39
CA VAL A 403 8.10 -4.24 29.46
C VAL A 403 8.95 -5.42 29.93
N SER A 404 8.35 -6.62 30.00
CA SER A 404 9.05 -7.83 30.42
C SER A 404 8.83 -8.96 29.43
N PHE A 405 9.92 -9.64 29.08
CA PHE A 405 9.91 -10.83 28.23
C PHE A 405 10.48 -11.98 29.04
N LYS A 406 9.65 -12.97 29.36
CA LYS A 406 10.06 -14.10 30.20
C LYS A 406 9.44 -15.37 29.66
N ASP A 407 10.25 -16.41 29.44
CA ASP A 407 9.81 -17.74 29.02
C ASP A 407 8.85 -17.67 27.81
N GLU A 408 9.24 -16.93 26.76
CA GLU A 408 8.46 -16.67 25.53
C GLU A 408 7.17 -15.85 25.72
N LYS A 409 6.80 -15.48 26.96
CA LYS A 409 5.67 -14.57 27.23
C LYS A 409 6.14 -13.12 27.20
N PHE A 410 5.33 -12.25 26.62
CA PHE A 410 5.59 -10.82 26.63
C PHE A 410 4.55 -10.06 27.46
N LYS A 411 5.00 -9.04 28.19
CA LYS A 411 4.15 -7.99 28.75
C LYS A 411 4.51 -6.68 28.08
N SER A 412 3.70 -6.24 27.12
CA SER A 412 3.94 -5.04 26.31
C SER A 412 2.74 -4.10 26.35
N PHE A 413 2.89 -2.92 25.75
CA PHE A 413 1.77 -2.04 25.47
C PHE A 413 1.87 -1.51 24.04
N ALA A 414 0.72 -1.19 23.48
CA ALA A 414 0.54 -0.45 22.25
C ALA A 414 -0.14 0.88 22.55
N LEU A 415 0.30 1.96 21.92
CA LEU A 415 -0.31 3.29 22.05
C LEU A 415 -0.88 3.72 20.70
N THR A 416 -2.18 3.99 20.63
CA THR A 416 -2.83 4.66 19.50
C THR A 416 -3.16 6.09 19.89
N SER A 417 -2.48 7.06 19.28
CA SER A 417 -2.69 8.49 19.48
C SER A 417 -3.37 9.08 18.27
N TYR A 418 -4.53 9.71 18.46
CA TYR A 418 -5.24 10.42 17.41
C TYR A 418 -5.24 11.93 17.65
N SER A 419 -5.13 12.71 16.58
CA SER A 419 -5.26 14.17 16.61
C SER A 419 -5.60 14.76 15.26
N ASN A 420 -6.27 15.91 15.28
CA ASN A 420 -6.45 16.76 14.10
C ASN A 420 -5.20 17.61 13.77
N LYS A 421 -4.12 17.49 14.56
CA LYS A 421 -2.82 18.12 14.32
C LYS A 421 -1.75 17.03 14.31
N LYS A 422 -0.66 17.24 13.57
CA LYS A 422 0.50 16.35 13.65
C LYS A 422 1.02 16.33 15.10
N LYS A 423 1.15 15.14 15.67
CA LYS A 423 1.79 14.88 16.95
C LYS A 423 3.13 14.22 16.70
N GLU A 424 4.01 14.32 17.68
CA GLU A 424 5.23 13.54 17.74
C GLU A 424 5.09 12.50 18.85
N ILE A 425 5.43 11.25 18.56
CA ILE A 425 5.66 10.23 19.59
C ILE A 425 7.15 9.96 19.64
N GLU A 426 7.69 9.96 20.85
CA GLU A 426 9.06 9.55 21.15
C GLU A 426 9.01 8.39 22.15
N VAL A 427 9.66 7.28 21.82
CA VAL A 427 9.83 6.10 22.66
C VAL A 427 11.27 6.08 23.14
N LYS A 428 11.46 6.17 24.45
CA LYS A 428 12.76 6.05 25.11
C LYS A 428 12.82 4.73 25.85
N THR A 429 13.93 4.03 25.68
CA THR A 429 14.23 2.76 26.34
C THR A 429 15.57 2.85 27.05
N ASN A 430 15.73 2.11 28.14
CA ASN A 430 17.01 1.89 28.81
C ASN A 430 17.66 0.57 28.39
N ASN A 431 17.08 -0.15 27.43
CA ASN A 431 17.55 -1.42 26.90
C ASN A 431 17.67 -1.32 25.37
N GLU A 432 18.89 -1.48 24.85
CA GLU A 432 19.24 -1.33 23.43
C GLU A 432 18.52 -2.33 22.50
N LYS A 433 18.02 -3.44 23.04
CA LYS A 433 17.26 -4.45 22.28
C LYS A 433 15.77 -4.13 22.19
N VAL A 434 15.29 -3.12 22.88
CA VAL A 434 13.87 -2.74 22.87
C VAL A 434 13.72 -1.46 22.06
N TYR A 435 12.91 -1.48 21.01
CA TYR A 435 12.62 -0.28 20.23
C TYR A 435 11.11 -0.10 20.00
N GLY A 436 10.71 1.14 19.80
CA GLY A 436 9.34 1.49 19.43
C GLY A 436 9.20 1.49 17.91
N ILE A 437 8.36 0.60 17.38
CA ILE A 437 7.86 0.69 16.01
C ILE A 437 6.70 1.68 16.01
N LEU A 438 6.87 2.79 15.31
CA LEU A 438 5.88 3.85 15.21
C LEU A 438 5.27 3.82 13.82
N LEU A 439 3.95 3.90 13.73
CA LEU A 439 3.22 3.76 12.48
C LEU A 439 2.23 4.92 12.31
N SER A 440 2.14 5.52 11.11
CA SER A 440 1.08 6.47 10.74
C SER A 440 0.63 6.20 9.31
N GLY A 441 -0.63 5.78 9.12
CA GLY A 441 -1.05 5.26 7.81
C GLY A 441 -0.16 4.08 7.37
N ASN A 442 0.56 4.24 6.26
CA ASN A 442 1.52 3.26 5.73
C ASN A 442 2.99 3.64 6.00
N GLU A 443 3.24 4.63 6.86
CA GLU A 443 4.58 5.04 7.26
C GLU A 443 5.00 4.30 8.52
N THR A 444 6.27 3.89 8.56
CA THR A 444 6.91 3.29 9.73
C THR A 444 8.11 4.14 10.11
N GLY A 445 8.21 4.50 11.38
CA GLY A 445 9.37 5.11 11.99
C GLY A 445 9.84 4.30 13.20
N LEU A 446 11.07 4.55 13.64
CA LEU A 446 11.66 3.92 14.81
C LEU A 446 11.91 4.96 15.89
N ASN A 447 11.44 4.69 17.11
CA ASN A 447 11.66 5.46 18.34
C ASN A 447 11.20 6.92 18.34
N LYS A 448 11.09 7.60 17.20
CA LYS A 448 10.59 8.95 17.09
C LYS A 448 9.88 9.15 15.75
N PHE A 449 8.63 9.59 15.79
CA PHE A 449 7.82 9.71 14.57
C PHE A 449 6.70 10.75 14.69
N GLN A 450 6.34 11.39 13.58
CA GLN A 450 5.30 12.41 13.52
C GLN A 450 4.13 12.01 12.61
N GLY A 451 2.90 12.31 13.03
CA GLY A 451 1.69 11.94 12.28
C GLY A 451 0.39 12.36 12.97
N PHE A 452 -0.73 12.19 12.28
CA PHE A 452 -2.07 12.55 12.80
C PHE A 452 -2.70 11.40 13.61
N THR A 453 -2.64 10.19 13.07
CA THR A 453 -2.94 8.95 13.78
C THR A 453 -1.65 8.18 13.91
N LEU A 454 -1.11 8.07 15.12
CA LEU A 454 0.14 7.38 15.40
C LEU A 454 -0.14 6.13 16.22
N ARG A 455 0.45 5.01 15.81
CA ARG A 455 0.43 3.75 16.55
C ARG A 455 1.85 3.40 16.94
N SER A 456 2.11 3.25 18.23
CA SER A 456 3.37 2.72 18.75
C SER A 456 3.18 1.26 19.16
N LEU A 457 4.08 0.41 18.70
CA LEU A 457 4.24 -0.98 19.10
C LEU A 457 5.64 -1.15 19.69
N ILE A 458 5.77 -1.77 20.85
CA ILE A 458 7.08 -2.07 21.44
C ILE A 458 7.53 -3.45 20.96
N SER A 459 8.72 -3.52 20.36
CA SER A 459 9.31 -4.76 19.87
C SER A 459 10.66 -5.06 20.51
N LEU A 460 11.04 -6.33 20.50
CA LEU A 460 12.42 -6.77 20.72
C LEU A 460 13.15 -6.90 19.39
N GLY A 461 14.42 -6.52 19.37
CA GLY A 461 15.39 -6.75 18.30
C GLY A 461 16.36 -7.88 18.58
#